data_AF-A0A398CQ64-F1
#
_entry.id   AF-A0A398CQ64-F1
#
_cell.length_a   1.000
_cell.length_b   1.000
_cell.length_c   1.000
_cell.angle_alpha   90.00
_cell.angle_beta   90.00
_cell.angle_gamma   90.00
#
_symmetry.space_group_name_H-M   'P 1'
#
loop_
_entity.id
_entity.type
_entity.pdbx_description
1 polymer ?
#
loop_
_entity_poly.entity_id
_entity_poly.type
_entity_poly.pdbx_seq_one_letter_code
_entity_poly.pdbx_strand_id
1 'polypeptide(L)'
;MNLADMLCYADIEQLTRIADAYECDCSSHSKNELIQSILTAVQRRDALETRVGQMSKDDLRFLNSLLFETRATYSLEELKARAIGNAAGKEERASGSANSPMLSVPVKQALSPAGSRSRKKSASPELPPLEPDEIARLAITRFKRFGWLFNGISQQTRYLFQVPEDVKTRLCDTLERQFRTSLQITDEPPVYRDEQGLLADDLIRLLRYARDNDAPLTSEGILYKRQLGQLLELMSIGEQVPAKGGWRFGYGRRIRDYPERFSLLYDFAWYNGFIREEFERLVVTEEGHRAAEAKGTLDPAPLYRLWLRLYKGPIPNLLSLVQWVSRLGTEWVTVSSLREVLLPLIRPYYYDTPQDVLERRVLAMMVHLGLLRWGETEAREAVVRMTSQGRSIVKGTSLAFEDTIRMDGTGVDSS
;
A
#
# COMPACT_ATOMS: atom_id res chain seq x y z
N MET A 1 21.59 -8.49 10.13
CA MET A 1 22.12 -9.75 10.67
C MET A 1 21.45 -10.88 9.92
N ASN A 2 22.19 -11.96 9.64
CA ASN A 2 21.66 -13.12 8.93
C ASN A 2 21.11 -14.16 9.92
N LEU A 3 20.43 -15.17 9.41
CA LEU A 3 19.83 -16.23 10.22
C LEU A 3 20.88 -16.95 11.07
N ALA A 4 22.04 -17.24 10.50
CA ALA A 4 23.13 -17.89 11.21
C ALA A 4 23.55 -17.11 12.47
N ASP A 5 23.66 -15.79 12.37
CA ASP A 5 23.98 -14.95 13.51
C ASP A 5 22.88 -15.04 14.58
N MET A 6 21.61 -14.94 14.18
CA MET A 6 20.47 -14.99 15.09
C MET A 6 20.38 -16.32 15.85
N LEU A 7 20.64 -17.44 15.17
CA LEU A 7 20.61 -18.77 15.77
C LEU A 7 21.71 -18.96 16.82
N CYS A 8 22.88 -18.34 16.65
CA CYS A 8 23.96 -18.38 17.64
C CYS A 8 23.53 -17.76 18.98
N TYR A 9 22.70 -16.72 18.95
CA TYR A 9 22.22 -16.01 20.15
C TYR A 9 20.90 -16.56 20.71
N ALA A 10 20.16 -17.35 19.94
CA ALA A 10 18.94 -18.00 20.41
C ALA A 10 19.20 -18.99 21.56
N ASP A 11 18.25 -19.11 22.47
CA ASP A 11 18.28 -20.14 23.52
C ASP A 11 17.90 -21.52 22.95
N ILE A 12 18.21 -22.58 23.72
CA ILE A 12 17.95 -23.95 23.28
C ILE A 12 16.45 -24.18 23.07
N GLU A 13 15.59 -23.57 23.87
CA GLU A 13 14.14 -23.75 23.75
C GLU A 13 13.60 -23.19 22.43
N GLN A 14 14.04 -21.99 22.03
CA GLN A 14 13.71 -21.39 20.75
C GLN A 14 14.24 -22.22 19.59
N LEU A 15 15.49 -22.72 19.69
CA LEU A 15 16.07 -23.59 18.67
C LEU A 15 15.28 -24.89 18.52
N THR A 16 14.91 -25.56 19.62
CA THR A 16 14.09 -26.77 19.60
C THR A 16 12.74 -26.51 18.94
N ARG A 17 12.04 -25.41 19.28
CA ARG A 17 10.76 -25.08 18.65
C ARG A 17 10.88 -24.87 17.14
N ILE A 18 11.98 -24.28 16.67
CA ILE A 18 12.25 -24.12 15.24
C ILE A 18 12.55 -25.47 14.61
N ALA A 19 13.44 -26.28 15.19
CA ALA A 19 13.76 -27.62 14.72
C ALA A 19 12.50 -28.50 14.59
N ASP A 20 11.62 -28.50 15.60
CA ASP A 20 10.33 -29.21 15.61
C ASP A 20 9.42 -28.72 14.49
N ALA A 21 9.46 -27.42 14.16
CA ALA A 21 8.63 -26.88 13.09
C ALA A 21 9.03 -27.44 11.73
N TYR A 22 10.33 -27.66 11.52
CA TYR A 22 10.91 -28.19 10.27
C TYR A 22 11.13 -29.70 10.29
N GLU A 23 10.69 -30.39 11.35
CA GLU A 23 10.85 -31.84 11.52
C GLU A 23 12.33 -32.27 11.37
N CYS A 24 13.24 -31.50 11.99
CA CYS A 24 14.66 -31.81 11.96
C CYS A 24 14.98 -33.04 12.81
N ASP A 25 15.71 -34.00 12.24
CA ASP A 25 16.28 -35.14 12.99
C ASP A 25 17.54 -34.69 13.74
N CYS A 26 17.39 -34.26 15.00
CA CYS A 26 18.52 -33.79 15.81
C CYS A 26 18.37 -34.16 17.28
N SER A 27 19.51 -34.42 17.95
CA SER A 27 19.52 -34.62 19.39
C SER A 27 19.26 -33.29 20.12
N SER A 28 18.26 -33.27 21.01
CA SER A 28 17.78 -32.07 21.70
C SER A 28 18.76 -31.47 22.72
N HIS A 29 19.99 -32.03 22.84
CA HIS A 29 20.98 -31.64 23.83
C HIS A 29 22.19 -30.89 23.27
N SER A 30 22.39 -30.84 21.95
CA SER A 30 23.52 -30.12 21.34
C SER A 30 23.06 -28.86 20.61
N LYS A 31 23.37 -27.69 21.17
CA LYS A 31 23.03 -26.39 20.55
C LYS A 31 23.61 -26.26 19.14
N ASN A 32 24.85 -26.72 18.92
CA ASN A 32 25.49 -26.65 17.60
C ASN A 32 24.81 -27.58 16.59
N GLU A 33 24.38 -28.79 17.01
CA GLU A 33 23.66 -29.73 16.15
C GLU A 33 22.29 -29.17 15.74
N LEU A 34 21.56 -28.54 16.69
CA LEU A 34 20.31 -27.84 16.41
C LEU A 34 20.52 -26.71 15.39
N ILE A 35 21.52 -25.85 15.58
CA ILE A 35 21.81 -24.73 14.67
C ILE A 35 22.10 -25.24 13.25
N GLN A 36 22.95 -26.27 13.10
CA GLN A 36 23.29 -26.81 11.77
C GLN A 36 22.08 -27.46 11.07
N SER A 37 21.27 -28.21 11.84
CA SER A 37 20.07 -28.85 11.31
C SER A 37 19.03 -27.81 10.85
N ILE A 38 18.80 -26.77 11.66
CA ILE A 38 17.90 -25.66 11.35
C ILE A 38 18.41 -24.88 10.12
N LEU A 39 19.70 -24.54 10.07
CA LEU A 39 20.27 -23.83 8.91
C LEU A 39 20.10 -24.63 7.63
N THR A 40 20.27 -25.96 7.69
CA THR A 40 20.07 -26.84 6.54
C THR A 40 18.60 -26.88 6.13
N ALA A 41 17.66 -27.00 7.08
CA ALA A 41 16.23 -27.16 6.81
C ALA A 41 15.53 -25.86 6.40
N VAL A 42 15.72 -24.76 7.13
CA VAL A 42 15.10 -23.44 6.86
C VAL A 42 15.52 -22.89 5.50
N GLN A 43 16.74 -23.20 5.07
CA GLN A 43 17.27 -22.75 3.80
C GLN A 43 16.77 -23.55 2.59
N ARG A 44 16.07 -24.69 2.80
CA ARG A 44 15.49 -25.47 1.71
C ARG A 44 14.37 -24.69 1.04
N ARG A 45 14.49 -24.55 -0.28
CA ARG A 45 13.50 -23.87 -1.12
C ARG A 45 12.09 -24.44 -0.95
N ASP A 46 11.96 -25.76 -1.03
CA ASP A 46 10.68 -26.47 -0.95
C ASP A 46 9.98 -26.24 0.40
N ALA A 47 10.76 -26.14 1.48
CA ALA A 47 10.23 -25.89 2.82
C ALA A 47 9.63 -24.48 2.92
N LEU A 48 10.31 -23.46 2.39
CA LEU A 48 9.78 -22.09 2.34
C LEU A 48 8.54 -22.00 1.44
N GLU A 49 8.57 -22.59 0.25
CA GLU A 49 7.42 -22.61 -0.67
C GLU A 49 6.19 -23.28 -0.04
N THR A 50 6.38 -24.43 0.59
CA THR A 50 5.30 -25.16 1.27
C THR A 50 4.70 -24.31 2.40
N ARG A 51 5.54 -23.67 3.22
CA ARG A 51 5.03 -22.82 4.30
C ARG A 51 4.26 -21.63 3.77
N VAL A 52 4.83 -20.88 2.83
CA VAL A 52 4.18 -19.71 2.23
C VAL A 52 2.85 -20.09 1.58
N GLY A 53 2.79 -21.22 0.87
CA GLY A 53 1.56 -21.72 0.24
C GLY A 53 0.47 -22.14 1.23
N GLN A 54 0.81 -22.46 2.49
CA GLN A 54 -0.13 -22.85 3.54
C GLN A 54 -0.54 -21.70 4.46
N MET A 55 -0.01 -20.48 4.24
CA MET A 55 -0.32 -19.33 5.09
C MET A 55 -1.77 -18.87 4.92
N SER A 56 -2.38 -18.45 6.03
CA SER A 56 -3.64 -17.71 5.97
C SER A 56 -3.45 -16.36 5.27
N LYS A 57 -4.53 -15.74 4.79
CA LYS A 57 -4.47 -14.40 4.20
C LYS A 57 -3.89 -13.35 5.16
N ASP A 58 -4.20 -13.46 6.44
CA ASP A 58 -3.71 -12.51 7.45
C ASP A 58 -2.24 -12.73 7.77
N ASP A 59 -1.78 -13.98 7.81
CA ASP A 59 -0.35 -14.27 7.92
C ASP A 59 0.42 -13.78 6.69
N LEU A 60 -0.14 -13.93 5.49
CA LEU A 60 0.48 -13.43 4.26
C LEU A 60 0.58 -11.89 4.27
N ARG A 61 -0.45 -11.20 4.75
CA ARG A 61 -0.43 -9.73 4.93
C ARG A 61 0.59 -9.30 5.98
N PHE A 62 0.65 -10.01 7.10
CA PHE A 62 1.63 -9.76 8.14
C PHE A 62 3.05 -9.95 7.60
N LEU A 63 3.33 -11.04 6.89
CA LEU A 63 4.60 -11.26 6.19
C LEU A 63 4.92 -10.10 5.25
N ASN A 64 3.98 -9.75 4.36
CA ASN A 64 4.15 -8.67 3.39
C ASN A 64 4.47 -7.31 4.03
N SER A 65 4.00 -7.07 5.26
CA SER A 65 4.32 -5.85 6.01
C SER A 65 5.78 -5.79 6.47
N LEU A 66 6.50 -6.91 6.50
CA LEU A 66 7.89 -7.00 6.96
C LEU A 66 8.90 -7.05 5.80
N LEU A 67 8.47 -7.50 4.61
CA LEU A 67 9.33 -7.84 3.48
C LEU A 67 10.07 -6.67 2.81
N PHE A 68 9.52 -5.46 2.84
CA PHE A 68 10.11 -4.28 2.17
C PHE A 68 10.49 -3.15 3.14
N GLU A 69 10.43 -3.41 4.44
CA GLU A 69 10.78 -2.43 5.47
C GLU A 69 12.31 -2.22 5.51
N THR A 70 12.80 -1.00 5.76
CA THR A 70 14.25 -0.80 5.91
C THR A 70 14.73 -1.01 7.34
N ARG A 71 13.84 -0.89 8.32
CA ARG A 71 14.13 -1.12 9.73
C ARG A 71 14.39 -2.61 10.01
N ALA A 72 15.41 -2.86 10.82
CA ALA A 72 15.82 -4.21 11.22
C ALA A 72 15.16 -4.67 12.54
N THR A 73 14.56 -3.74 13.29
CA THR A 73 14.01 -3.99 14.64
C THR A 73 12.58 -3.47 14.76
N TYR A 74 11.73 -4.21 15.47
CA TYR A 74 10.31 -3.90 15.69
C TYR A 74 9.96 -4.02 17.17
N SER A 75 9.04 -3.17 17.66
CA SER A 75 8.44 -3.41 18.98
C SER A 75 7.31 -4.45 18.91
N LEU A 76 6.91 -5.01 20.05
CA LEU A 76 5.75 -5.92 20.10
C LEU A 76 4.47 -5.25 19.60
N GLU A 77 4.23 -4.02 20.03
CA GLU A 77 3.03 -3.25 19.67
C GLU A 77 3.00 -2.92 18.18
N GLU A 78 4.17 -2.64 17.59
CA GLU A 78 4.28 -2.46 16.14
C GLU A 78 3.96 -3.74 15.37
N LEU A 79 4.50 -4.90 15.79
CA LEU A 79 4.18 -6.17 15.15
C LEU A 79 2.70 -6.53 15.28
N LYS A 80 2.10 -6.25 16.44
CA LYS A 80 0.66 -6.45 16.64
C LYS A 80 -0.15 -5.56 15.71
N ALA A 81 0.16 -4.27 15.63
CA ALA A 81 -0.50 -3.34 14.73
C ALA A 81 -0.40 -3.79 13.26
N ARG A 82 0.78 -4.29 12.84
CA ARG A 82 0.99 -4.84 11.49
C ARG A 82 0.19 -6.13 11.24
N ALA A 83 0.10 -7.02 12.23
CA ALA A 83 -0.66 -8.27 12.12
C ALA A 83 -2.18 -8.03 12.09
N ILE A 84 -2.70 -7.17 12.96
CA ILE A 84 -4.11 -6.78 12.99
C ILE A 84 -4.47 -5.99 11.74
N GLY A 85 -3.56 -5.15 11.24
CA GLY A 85 -3.79 -4.17 10.18
C GLY A 85 -4.71 -3.02 10.66
N ASN A 86 -4.73 -1.89 9.96
CA ASN A 86 -5.54 -0.71 10.33
C ASN A 86 -7.08 -0.92 10.27
N ALA A 87 -7.59 -2.16 10.20
CA ALA A 87 -9.02 -2.47 10.16
C ALA A 87 -9.77 -1.98 11.43
N ALA A 88 -9.12 -1.96 12.59
CA ALA A 88 -9.74 -1.51 13.84
C ALA A 88 -10.02 0.01 13.91
N GLY A 89 -9.53 0.80 12.94
CA GLY A 89 -9.60 2.26 13.03
C GLY A 89 -10.96 2.90 12.76
N LYS A 90 -11.94 2.22 12.14
CA LYS A 90 -13.19 2.89 11.69
C LYS A 90 -14.37 2.00 11.29
N GLU A 91 -14.45 0.73 11.70
CA GLU A 91 -15.68 -0.06 11.48
C GLU A 91 -16.90 0.50 12.25
N GLU A 92 -16.69 1.30 13.31
CA GLU A 92 -17.78 1.93 14.09
C GLU A 92 -18.51 3.10 13.38
N ARG A 93 -17.99 3.64 12.27
CA ARG A 93 -18.68 4.76 11.55
C ARG A 93 -19.44 4.32 10.30
N ALA A 94 -19.30 3.08 9.86
CA ALA A 94 -20.01 2.57 8.68
C ALA A 94 -21.43 2.06 8.99
N SER A 95 -21.79 1.90 10.27
CA SER A 95 -23.12 1.43 10.71
C SER A 95 -24.08 2.54 11.16
N GLY A 96 -23.73 3.82 10.98
CA GLY A 96 -24.52 4.94 11.50
C GLY A 96 -24.64 6.12 10.54
N SER A 97 -25.36 5.95 9.42
CA SER A 97 -26.21 6.98 8.79
C SER A 97 -26.78 6.43 7.47
N ALA A 98 -27.80 5.58 7.57
CA ALA A 98 -28.70 5.32 6.47
C ALA A 98 -29.72 6.47 6.42
N ASN A 99 -29.40 7.54 5.71
CA ASN A 99 -30.40 8.47 5.19
C ASN A 99 -29.96 8.95 3.81
N SER A 100 -30.37 8.18 2.79
CA SER A 100 -30.57 8.70 1.44
C SER A 100 -32.00 8.32 1.03
N PRO A 101 -32.78 9.26 0.46
CA PRO A 101 -34.22 9.08 0.30
C PRO A 101 -34.51 8.13 -0.88
N MET A 102 -35.24 7.05 -0.59
CA MET A 102 -35.81 6.17 -1.61
C MET A 102 -37.02 6.85 -2.26
N LEU A 103 -37.00 6.94 -3.60
CA LEU A 103 -38.19 7.13 -4.43
C LEU A 103 -39.05 5.87 -4.35
N SER A 104 -40.30 6.04 -3.95
CA SER A 104 -41.30 5.00 -3.77
C SER A 104 -42.04 4.69 -5.08
N VAL A 105 -42.21 3.40 -5.38
CA VAL A 105 -43.29 2.89 -6.24
C VAL A 105 -43.86 1.65 -5.55
N PRO A 106 -45.17 1.58 -5.24
CA PRO A 106 -45.72 0.45 -4.48
C PRO A 106 -46.54 -0.47 -5.38
N VAL A 107 -46.27 -1.78 -5.40
CA VAL A 107 -47.30 -2.78 -5.77
C VAL A 107 -47.14 -4.10 -4.99
N LYS A 108 -48.06 -4.25 -4.03
CA LYS A 108 -48.86 -5.41 -3.58
C LYS A 108 -48.21 -6.78 -3.29
N GLN A 109 -48.48 -7.19 -2.04
CA GLN A 109 -48.40 -8.52 -1.44
C GLN A 109 -49.34 -9.55 -2.10
N ALA A 110 -48.92 -10.81 -2.09
CA ALA A 110 -49.81 -11.97 -2.06
C ALA A 110 -49.24 -13.05 -1.11
N LEU A 111 -50.12 -13.61 -0.28
CA LEU A 111 -49.91 -14.64 0.75
C LEU A 111 -49.87 -16.07 0.13
N SER A 112 -48.85 -16.88 0.45
CA SER A 112 -48.86 -18.11 1.32
C SER A 112 -49.21 -19.43 0.56
N PRO A 113 -49.04 -20.67 1.12
CA PRO A 113 -48.18 -21.22 2.19
C PRO A 113 -47.51 -22.60 1.89
N ALA A 114 -46.78 -23.13 2.89
CA ALA A 114 -46.63 -24.55 3.29
C ALA A 114 -45.55 -25.47 2.65
N GLY A 115 -44.57 -25.83 3.50
CA GLY A 115 -44.34 -27.24 3.87
C GLY A 115 -43.19 -28.01 3.21
N SER A 116 -42.01 -28.05 3.85
CA SER A 116 -41.28 -29.32 3.98
C SER A 116 -40.36 -29.32 5.21
N ARG A 117 -40.48 -30.36 6.03
CA ARG A 117 -39.62 -30.66 7.18
C ARG A 117 -38.30 -31.23 6.66
N SER A 118 -37.18 -30.54 6.91
CA SER A 118 -35.84 -31.12 6.74
C SER A 118 -35.10 -31.14 8.08
N ARG A 119 -34.41 -32.26 8.31
CA ARG A 119 -33.79 -32.73 9.55
C ARG A 119 -32.71 -31.77 10.07
N LYS A 120 -32.77 -31.49 11.38
CA LYS A 120 -31.78 -30.75 12.17
C LYS A 120 -30.46 -31.53 12.19
N LYS A 121 -29.49 -31.12 11.39
CA LYS A 121 -28.07 -31.54 11.53
C LYS A 121 -27.48 -30.70 12.67
N SER A 122 -26.98 -31.36 13.70
CA SER A 122 -26.34 -30.74 14.86
C SER A 122 -25.13 -29.93 14.41
N ALA A 123 -25.22 -28.61 14.50
CA ALA A 123 -24.09 -27.71 14.36
C ALA A 123 -23.18 -27.89 15.58
N SER A 124 -21.91 -28.18 15.33
CA SER A 124 -20.85 -28.03 16.32
C SER A 124 -20.85 -26.59 16.83
N PRO A 125 -20.65 -26.34 18.14
CA PRO A 125 -20.65 -24.99 18.68
C PRO A 125 -19.50 -24.20 18.05
N GLU A 126 -19.86 -23.14 17.32
CA GLU A 126 -18.93 -22.17 16.76
C GLU A 126 -18.31 -21.42 17.94
N LEU A 127 -17.02 -21.66 18.21
CA LEU A 127 -16.26 -20.94 19.23
C LEU A 127 -16.33 -19.44 18.91
N PRO A 128 -16.40 -18.57 19.93
CA PRO A 128 -16.41 -17.13 19.70
C PRO A 128 -15.17 -16.73 18.88
N PRO A 129 -15.32 -15.77 17.93
CA PRO A 129 -14.19 -15.29 17.15
C PRO A 129 -13.08 -14.78 18.08
N LEU A 130 -11.85 -15.22 17.82
CA LEU A 130 -10.68 -14.84 18.62
C LEU A 130 -10.51 -13.32 18.62
N GLU A 131 -10.11 -12.76 19.76
CA GLU A 131 -9.86 -11.33 19.89
C GLU A 131 -8.68 -10.89 18.96
N PRO A 132 -8.70 -9.68 18.39
CA PRO A 132 -7.67 -9.22 17.45
C PRO A 132 -6.24 -9.29 17.99
N ASP A 133 -6.04 -8.98 19.28
CA ASP A 133 -4.75 -9.08 19.94
C ASP A 133 -4.26 -10.53 20.06
N GLU A 134 -5.18 -11.49 20.24
CA GLU A 134 -4.85 -12.92 20.28
C GLU A 134 -4.42 -13.41 18.89
N ILE A 135 -5.13 -13.02 17.83
CA ILE A 135 -4.76 -13.32 16.43
C ILE A 135 -3.34 -12.82 16.13
N ALA A 136 -3.03 -11.59 16.56
CA ALA A 136 -1.72 -10.99 16.37
C ALA A 136 -0.60 -11.76 17.10
N ARG A 137 -0.83 -12.10 18.37
CA ARG A 137 0.13 -12.88 19.17
C ARG A 137 0.37 -14.27 18.58
N LEU A 138 -0.68 -14.91 18.07
CA LEU A 138 -0.58 -16.19 17.38
C LEU A 138 0.25 -16.09 16.09
N ALA A 139 0.05 -15.03 15.29
CA ALA A 139 0.86 -14.78 14.09
C ALA A 139 2.34 -14.57 14.43
N ILE A 140 2.64 -13.73 15.43
CA ILE A 140 4.01 -13.49 15.92
C ILE A 140 4.64 -14.81 16.41
N THR A 141 3.89 -15.61 17.16
CA THR A 141 4.36 -16.91 17.67
C THR A 141 4.66 -17.90 16.55
N ARG A 142 3.80 -17.97 15.51
CA ARG A 142 4.05 -18.77 14.30
C ARG A 142 5.34 -18.35 13.61
N PHE A 143 5.57 -17.05 13.42
CA PHE A 143 6.77 -16.54 12.73
C PHE A 143 8.05 -16.79 13.52
N LYS A 144 7.99 -16.72 14.87
CA LYS A 144 9.09 -17.15 15.72
C LYS A 144 9.38 -18.64 15.58
N ARG A 145 8.35 -19.47 15.55
CA ARG A 145 8.47 -20.92 15.36
C ARG A 145 9.03 -21.28 13.97
N PHE A 146 8.76 -20.47 12.94
CA PHE A 146 9.35 -20.67 11.62
C PHE A 146 10.81 -20.21 11.52
N GLY A 147 11.36 -19.57 12.56
CA GLY A 147 12.69 -18.96 12.49
C GLY A 147 12.72 -17.75 11.55
N TRP A 148 11.59 -17.06 11.37
CA TRP A 148 11.51 -15.85 10.56
C TRP A 148 11.53 -14.58 11.41
N LEU A 149 11.34 -14.72 12.72
CA LEU A 149 11.33 -13.63 13.69
C LEU A 149 12.08 -14.04 14.96
N PHE A 150 12.97 -13.17 15.44
CA PHE A 150 13.78 -13.39 16.63
C PHE A 150 13.62 -12.23 17.60
N ASN A 151 13.94 -12.44 18.88
CA ASN A 151 14.12 -11.33 19.81
C ASN A 151 15.49 -10.67 19.53
N GLY A 152 15.64 -9.39 19.85
CA GLY A 152 16.92 -8.72 19.79
C GLY A 152 17.92 -9.28 20.79
N ILE A 153 19.21 -9.09 20.49
CA ILE A 153 20.31 -9.82 21.14
C ILE A 153 21.00 -8.97 22.21
N SER A 154 21.03 -7.66 22.04
CA SER A 154 21.68 -6.76 22.99
C SER A 154 20.78 -6.41 24.16
N GLN A 155 21.36 -5.98 25.29
CA GLN A 155 20.59 -5.51 26.46
C GLN A 155 19.58 -4.40 26.10
N GLN A 156 19.93 -3.55 25.13
CA GLN A 156 19.08 -2.47 24.64
C GLN A 156 17.99 -2.96 23.67
N THR A 157 18.19 -4.10 22.99
CA THR A 157 17.27 -4.61 21.96
C THR A 157 16.52 -5.88 22.37
N ARG A 158 16.73 -6.41 23.58
CA ARG A 158 16.14 -7.68 24.06
C ARG A 158 14.60 -7.74 24.00
N TYR A 159 13.94 -6.58 24.03
CA TYR A 159 12.49 -6.43 23.96
C TYR A 159 11.97 -6.12 22.55
N LEU A 160 12.89 -5.93 21.60
CA LEU A 160 12.58 -5.74 20.20
C LEU A 160 12.64 -7.07 19.46
N PHE A 161 12.02 -7.12 18.30
CA PHE A 161 12.01 -8.25 17.40
C PHE A 161 12.80 -7.92 16.15
N GLN A 162 13.44 -8.93 15.54
CA GLN A 162 14.24 -8.78 14.34
C GLN A 162 13.91 -9.89 13.34
N VAL A 163 13.90 -9.54 12.05
CA VAL A 163 13.76 -10.49 10.94
C VAL A 163 15.16 -10.65 10.31
N PRO A 164 15.68 -11.88 10.14
CA PRO A 164 16.96 -12.06 9.47
C PRO A 164 16.90 -11.61 8.00
N GLU A 165 17.92 -10.89 7.54
CA GLU A 165 17.89 -10.25 6.22
C GLU A 165 17.93 -11.26 5.05
N ASP A 166 18.70 -12.33 5.22
CA ASP A 166 18.76 -13.46 4.29
C ASP A 166 17.43 -14.23 4.21
N VAL A 167 16.74 -14.40 5.34
CA VAL A 167 15.39 -15.01 5.38
C VAL A 167 14.39 -14.12 4.66
N LYS A 168 14.41 -12.82 4.94
CA LYS A 168 13.53 -11.83 4.28
C LYS A 168 13.72 -11.84 2.77
N THR A 169 14.97 -11.81 2.31
CA THR A 169 15.31 -11.88 0.87
C THR A 169 14.75 -13.17 0.25
N ARG A 170 14.98 -14.33 0.88
CA ARG A 170 14.49 -15.62 0.37
C ARG A 170 12.96 -15.72 0.37
N LEU A 171 12.28 -15.16 1.36
CA LEU A 171 10.82 -15.10 1.42
C LEU A 171 10.25 -14.21 0.31
N CYS A 172 10.86 -13.04 0.08
CA CYS A 172 10.54 -12.20 -1.08
C CYS A 172 10.67 -12.96 -2.39
N ASP A 173 11.81 -13.61 -2.62
CA ASP A 173 12.07 -14.32 -3.88
C ASP A 173 11.14 -15.53 -4.06
N THR A 174 10.74 -16.16 -2.95
CA THR A 174 9.78 -17.28 -2.96
C THR A 174 8.38 -16.83 -3.35
N LEU A 175 7.90 -15.74 -2.73
CA LEU A 175 6.63 -15.13 -3.09
C LEU A 175 6.63 -14.59 -4.51
N GLU A 176 7.73 -13.96 -4.95
CA GLU A 176 7.84 -13.47 -6.33
C GLU A 176 7.68 -14.63 -7.33
N ARG A 177 8.35 -15.75 -7.11
CA ARG A 177 8.22 -16.95 -7.95
C ARG A 177 6.79 -17.48 -7.97
N GLN A 178 6.15 -17.57 -6.81
CA GLN A 178 4.76 -18.02 -6.71
C GLN A 178 3.78 -17.07 -7.41
N PHE A 179 3.95 -15.75 -7.25
CA PHE A 179 3.11 -14.78 -7.96
C PHE A 179 3.32 -14.88 -9.47
N ARG A 180 4.57 -15.00 -9.93
CA ARG A 180 4.89 -15.17 -11.36
C ARG A 180 4.23 -16.40 -11.99
N THR A 181 4.02 -17.50 -11.25
CA THR A 181 3.32 -18.67 -11.83
C THR A 181 1.85 -18.40 -12.19
N SER A 182 1.24 -17.38 -11.57
CA SER A 182 -0.14 -16.96 -11.88
C SER A 182 -0.20 -15.74 -12.79
N LEU A 183 0.94 -15.12 -13.13
CA LEU A 183 0.96 -13.96 -14.01
C LEU A 183 0.78 -14.36 -15.47
N GLN A 184 -0.01 -13.56 -16.18
CA GLN A 184 -0.13 -13.65 -17.62
C GLN A 184 0.75 -12.57 -18.23
N ILE A 185 1.85 -13.01 -18.82
CA ILE A 185 2.79 -12.16 -19.55
C ILE A 185 2.31 -12.05 -21.00
N THR A 186 2.41 -10.85 -21.54
CA THR A 186 1.99 -10.51 -22.90
C THR A 186 3.13 -9.82 -23.64
N ASP A 187 3.05 -9.80 -24.97
CA ASP A 187 3.91 -8.96 -25.80
C ASP A 187 3.58 -7.48 -25.62
N GLU A 188 4.38 -6.62 -26.25
CA GLU A 188 4.11 -5.18 -26.24
C GLU A 188 2.76 -4.86 -26.89
N PRO A 189 1.86 -4.14 -26.19
CA PRO A 189 0.55 -3.79 -26.75
C PRO A 189 0.70 -2.80 -27.91
N PRO A 190 -0.24 -2.78 -28.86
CA PRO A 190 -0.21 -1.87 -30.01
C PRO A 190 -0.27 -0.39 -29.62
N VAL A 191 -0.94 -0.06 -28.50
CA VAL A 191 -1.01 1.29 -27.95
C VAL A 191 -0.85 1.23 -26.44
N TYR A 192 -0.04 2.15 -25.90
CA TYR A 192 0.09 2.35 -24.47
C TYR A 192 0.30 3.81 -24.10
N ARG A 193 -0.10 4.14 -22.88
CA ARG A 193 0.12 5.42 -22.19
C ARG A 193 1.40 5.33 -21.36
N ASP A 194 2.27 6.32 -21.54
CA ASP A 194 3.50 6.53 -20.75
C ASP A 194 3.59 8.02 -20.39
N GLU A 195 3.35 8.36 -19.12
CA GLU A 195 3.34 9.75 -18.67
C GLU A 195 4.70 10.29 -18.26
N GLN A 196 5.69 9.43 -17.97
CA GLN A 196 7.04 9.85 -17.61
C GLN A 196 7.06 11.03 -16.60
N GLY A 197 7.70 12.14 -16.94
CA GLY A 197 7.80 13.34 -16.09
C GLY A 197 6.62 14.31 -16.15
N LEU A 198 5.53 14.01 -16.88
CA LEU A 198 4.47 14.99 -17.17
C LEU A 198 3.80 15.57 -15.91
N LEU A 199 3.72 14.80 -14.82
CA LEU A 199 3.21 15.33 -13.55
C LEU A 199 4.13 16.41 -12.97
N ALA A 200 5.44 16.18 -13.01
CA ALA A 200 6.42 17.14 -12.52
C ALA A 200 6.41 18.42 -13.40
N ASP A 201 6.23 18.27 -14.71
CA ASP A 201 6.08 19.43 -15.61
C ASP A 201 4.77 20.20 -15.35
N ASP A 202 3.68 19.49 -15.04
CA ASP A 202 2.38 20.10 -14.71
C ASP A 202 2.40 20.87 -13.39
N LEU A 203 3.27 20.50 -12.44
CA LEU A 203 3.53 21.33 -11.27
C LEU A 203 4.04 22.72 -11.68
N ILE A 204 4.96 22.78 -12.64
CA ILE A 204 5.49 24.06 -13.14
C ILE A 204 4.39 24.87 -13.83
N ARG A 205 3.49 24.21 -14.57
CA ARG A 205 2.33 24.86 -15.20
C ARG A 205 1.38 25.45 -14.16
N LEU A 206 1.10 24.73 -13.07
CA LEU A 206 0.32 25.23 -11.93
C LEU A 206 0.96 26.49 -11.32
N LEU A 207 2.26 26.44 -11.02
CA LEU A 207 2.96 27.57 -10.41
C LEU A 207 2.99 28.80 -11.31
N ARG A 208 3.26 28.63 -12.61
CA ARG A 208 3.24 29.72 -13.58
C ARG A 208 1.84 30.32 -13.73
N TYR A 209 0.81 29.47 -13.82
CA TYR A 209 -0.57 29.97 -13.89
C TYR A 209 -0.92 30.80 -12.66
N ALA A 210 -0.64 30.30 -11.45
CA ALA A 210 -0.95 31.01 -10.20
C ALA A 210 -0.12 32.31 -10.03
N ARG A 211 1.08 32.38 -10.61
CA ARG A 211 1.91 33.58 -10.64
C ARG A 211 1.39 34.63 -11.61
N ASP A 212 1.02 34.19 -12.82
CA ASP A 212 0.78 35.07 -13.96
C ASP A 212 -0.72 35.47 -14.09
N ASN A 213 -1.62 34.79 -13.38
CA ASN A 213 -3.06 35.01 -13.44
C ASN A 213 -3.64 35.25 -12.05
N ASP A 214 -4.78 35.95 -12.01
CA ASP A 214 -5.55 36.05 -10.77
C ASP A 214 -6.23 34.70 -10.43
N ALA A 215 -5.77 34.08 -9.34
CA ALA A 215 -6.25 32.82 -8.82
C ALA A 215 -7.03 33.00 -7.49
N PRO A 216 -8.26 33.56 -7.53
CA PRO A 216 -9.09 33.68 -6.34
C PRO A 216 -9.51 32.31 -5.81
N LEU A 217 -9.60 32.23 -4.50
CA LEU A 217 -10.09 31.09 -3.73
C LEU A 217 -11.46 31.43 -3.13
N THR A 218 -12.28 30.41 -2.89
CA THR A 218 -13.46 30.53 -2.05
C THR A 218 -13.05 30.76 -0.59
N SER A 219 -14.02 31.07 0.27
CA SER A 219 -13.82 31.12 1.73
C SER A 219 -13.32 29.80 2.33
N GLU A 220 -13.46 28.68 1.62
CA GLU A 220 -12.96 27.34 1.99
C GLU A 220 -11.54 27.07 1.44
N GLY A 221 -10.92 28.05 0.77
CA GLY A 221 -9.57 27.94 0.20
C GLY A 221 -9.51 27.12 -1.09
N ILE A 222 -10.61 27.03 -1.84
CA ILE A 222 -10.72 26.24 -3.07
C ILE A 222 -10.74 27.17 -4.29
N LEU A 223 -10.03 26.83 -5.35
CA LEU A 223 -10.08 27.57 -6.62
C LEU A 223 -11.50 27.60 -7.17
N TYR A 224 -11.95 28.79 -7.59
CA TYR A 224 -13.22 28.91 -8.29
C TYR A 224 -13.22 28.05 -9.56
N LYS A 225 -14.42 27.54 -9.91
CA LYS A 225 -14.64 26.59 -11.02
C LYS A 225 -13.98 27.02 -12.33
N ARG A 226 -14.00 28.32 -12.63
CA ARG A 226 -13.42 28.89 -13.85
C ARG A 226 -11.89 28.76 -13.86
N GLN A 227 -11.24 29.17 -12.78
CA GLN A 227 -9.78 29.09 -12.64
C GLN A 227 -9.31 27.63 -12.60
N LEU A 228 -10.02 26.76 -11.89
CA LEU A 228 -9.74 25.33 -11.92
C LEU A 228 -9.87 24.77 -13.34
N GLY A 229 -10.92 25.11 -14.08
CA GLY A 229 -11.07 24.68 -15.48
C GLY A 229 -9.91 25.13 -16.38
N GLN A 230 -9.51 26.39 -16.28
CA GLN A 230 -8.37 26.93 -17.03
C GLN A 230 -7.05 26.22 -16.67
N LEU A 231 -6.83 25.94 -15.38
CA LEU A 231 -5.66 25.19 -14.93
C LEU A 231 -5.66 23.77 -15.51
N LEU A 232 -6.78 23.06 -15.45
CA LEU A 232 -6.90 21.69 -15.95
C LEU A 232 -6.70 21.61 -17.48
N GLU A 233 -7.13 22.63 -18.23
CA GLU A 233 -6.88 22.74 -19.68
C GLU A 233 -5.39 22.90 -20.02
N LEU A 234 -4.57 23.43 -19.10
CA LEU A 234 -3.13 23.54 -19.27
C LEU A 234 -2.38 22.25 -18.93
N MET A 235 -3.01 21.33 -18.19
CA MET A 235 -2.38 20.09 -17.76
C MET A 235 -2.11 19.17 -18.95
N SER A 236 -0.99 18.46 -18.90
CA SER A 236 -0.60 17.49 -19.93
C SER A 236 -1.58 16.32 -20.02
N ILE A 237 -2.23 16.00 -18.91
CA ILE A 237 -3.31 15.01 -18.82
C ILE A 237 -4.59 15.72 -18.45
N GLY A 238 -5.59 15.65 -19.33
CA GLY A 238 -6.90 16.24 -19.10
C GLY A 238 -7.66 15.55 -17.97
N GLU A 239 -8.07 16.34 -16.98
CA GLU A 239 -9.02 15.93 -15.94
C GLU A 239 -10.26 16.85 -15.98
N GLN A 240 -11.41 16.32 -15.56
CA GLN A 240 -12.64 17.11 -15.56
C GLN A 240 -12.82 17.83 -14.22
N VAL A 241 -13.33 19.06 -14.28
CA VAL A 241 -13.75 19.80 -13.10
C VAL A 241 -14.83 19.01 -12.36
N PRO A 242 -14.66 18.73 -11.05
CA PRO A 242 -15.62 17.96 -10.28
C PRO A 242 -17.02 18.61 -10.28
N ALA A 243 -18.06 17.78 -10.39
CA ALA A 243 -19.45 18.25 -10.36
C ALA A 243 -19.81 18.82 -8.99
N LYS A 244 -20.55 19.95 -8.96
CA LYS A 244 -21.05 20.53 -7.70
C LYS A 244 -22.02 19.54 -7.02
N GLY A 245 -21.79 19.25 -5.75
CA GLY A 245 -22.62 18.34 -4.96
C GLY A 245 -22.41 16.86 -5.25
N GLY A 246 -21.50 16.50 -6.18
CA GLY A 246 -21.07 15.12 -6.37
C GLY A 246 -20.24 14.67 -5.17
N TRP A 247 -20.67 13.62 -4.49
CA TRP A 247 -19.89 13.01 -3.42
C TRP A 247 -18.58 12.45 -4.00
N ARG A 248 -17.44 12.78 -3.37
CA ARG A 248 -16.10 12.33 -3.78
C ARG A 248 -15.32 11.82 -2.59
N PHE A 249 -14.61 10.71 -2.83
CA PHE A 249 -13.75 10.05 -1.88
C PHE A 249 -12.38 9.79 -2.51
N GLY A 250 -11.34 9.95 -1.71
CA GLY A 250 -9.95 9.72 -2.06
C GLY A 250 -9.03 10.23 -0.95
N TYR A 251 -7.74 10.37 -1.25
CA TYR A 251 -6.74 10.71 -0.24
C TYR A 251 -5.95 11.97 -0.62
N GLY A 252 -5.55 12.73 0.39
CA GLY A 252 -4.96 14.06 0.23
C GLY A 252 -5.84 15.15 0.84
N ARG A 253 -5.29 16.36 0.98
CA ARG A 253 -5.96 17.50 1.62
C ARG A 253 -7.12 18.01 0.77
N ARG A 254 -6.93 18.09 -0.56
CA ARG A 254 -7.89 18.71 -1.50
C ARG A 254 -8.62 17.74 -2.42
N ILE A 255 -8.59 16.43 -2.13
CA ILE A 255 -9.14 15.40 -3.01
C ILE A 255 -10.67 15.46 -3.17
N ARG A 256 -11.36 16.05 -2.18
CA ARG A 256 -12.80 16.28 -2.24
C ARG A 256 -13.15 17.38 -3.25
N ASP A 257 -12.24 18.32 -3.45
CA ASP A 257 -12.47 19.56 -4.21
C ASP A 257 -11.87 19.47 -5.62
N TYR A 258 -10.79 18.70 -5.78
CA TYR A 258 -9.98 18.62 -6.99
C TYR A 258 -9.87 17.21 -7.56
N PRO A 259 -9.67 17.05 -8.88
CA PRO A 259 -9.39 15.75 -9.52
C PRO A 259 -8.17 15.04 -8.91
N GLU A 260 -8.03 13.73 -9.14
CA GLU A 260 -7.05 12.92 -8.40
C GLU A 260 -5.61 13.38 -8.62
N ARG A 261 -5.23 13.59 -9.89
CA ARG A 261 -3.87 13.98 -10.26
C ARG A 261 -3.60 15.43 -9.90
N PHE A 262 -4.53 16.35 -10.20
CA PHE A 262 -4.40 17.75 -9.79
C PHE A 262 -4.38 17.94 -8.27
N SER A 263 -5.16 17.16 -7.51
CA SER A 263 -5.13 17.23 -6.04
C SER A 263 -3.75 16.87 -5.49
N LEU A 264 -3.09 15.84 -6.03
CA LEU A 264 -1.73 15.48 -5.62
C LEU A 264 -0.73 16.60 -5.93
N LEU A 265 -0.83 17.23 -7.11
CA LEU A 265 0.01 18.37 -7.48
C LEU A 265 -0.18 19.56 -6.56
N TYR A 266 -1.43 19.91 -6.29
CA TYR A 266 -1.79 21.02 -5.44
C TYR A 266 -1.31 20.79 -4.00
N ASP A 267 -1.47 19.57 -3.49
CA ASP A 267 -0.93 19.19 -2.18
C ASP A 267 0.59 19.24 -2.17
N PHE A 268 1.25 18.80 -3.25
CA PHE A 268 2.70 18.90 -3.36
C PHE A 268 3.21 20.33 -3.34
N ALA A 269 2.60 21.22 -4.13
CA ALA A 269 2.94 22.63 -4.13
C ALA A 269 2.75 23.24 -2.73
N TRP A 270 1.68 22.87 -2.03
CA TRP A 270 1.38 23.40 -0.70
C TRP A 270 2.37 22.89 0.36
N TYR A 271 2.62 21.57 0.43
CA TYR A 271 3.52 20.98 1.44
C TYR A 271 4.99 21.39 1.26
N ASN A 272 5.42 21.68 0.03
CA ASN A 272 6.76 22.21 -0.23
C ASN A 272 6.82 23.74 -0.11
N GLY A 273 5.73 24.38 0.30
CA GLY A 273 5.66 25.82 0.51
C GLY A 273 5.77 26.64 -0.78
N PHE A 274 5.49 26.06 -1.95
CA PHE A 274 5.51 26.78 -3.23
C PHE A 274 4.29 27.68 -3.41
N ILE A 275 3.16 27.31 -2.79
CA ILE A 275 1.92 28.08 -2.79
C ILE A 275 1.41 28.26 -1.36
N ARG A 276 0.69 29.36 -1.12
CA ARG A 276 -0.07 29.62 0.11
C ARG A 276 -1.48 30.08 -0.23
N GLU A 277 -2.41 29.73 0.65
CA GLU A 277 -3.82 30.12 0.56
C GLU A 277 -4.00 31.34 1.49
N GLU A 278 -3.94 32.56 0.95
CA GLU A 278 -3.95 33.82 1.72
C GLU A 278 -5.11 34.73 1.29
N PHE A 279 -5.90 35.24 2.24
CA PHE A 279 -6.98 36.23 2.00
C PHE A 279 -7.86 35.92 0.77
N GLU A 280 -8.35 34.68 0.66
CA GLU A 280 -9.16 34.20 -0.48
C GLU A 280 -8.43 34.27 -1.83
N ARG A 281 -7.10 34.15 -1.84
CA ARG A 281 -6.26 34.10 -3.04
C ARG A 281 -5.20 33.03 -2.91
N LEU A 282 -4.87 32.42 -4.05
CA LEU A 282 -3.71 31.54 -4.15
C LEU A 282 -2.48 32.37 -4.47
N VAL A 283 -1.51 32.38 -3.57
CA VAL A 283 -0.27 33.15 -3.69
C VAL A 283 0.89 32.20 -3.92
N VAL A 284 1.71 32.48 -4.93
CA VAL A 284 2.98 31.79 -5.15
C VAL A 284 4.03 32.40 -4.23
N THR A 285 4.74 31.57 -3.47
CA THR A 285 5.79 32.05 -2.57
C THR A 285 7.10 32.29 -3.33
N GLU A 286 8.08 32.94 -2.69
CA GLU A 286 9.43 33.07 -3.25
C GLU A 286 10.04 31.74 -3.72
N GLU A 287 9.81 30.65 -2.98
CA GLU A 287 10.28 29.33 -3.38
C GLU A 287 9.50 28.79 -4.59
N GLY A 288 8.19 29.02 -4.64
CA GLY A 288 7.37 28.71 -5.80
C GLY A 288 7.76 29.50 -7.05
N HIS A 289 8.15 30.77 -6.89
CA HIS A 289 8.67 31.60 -7.98
C HIS A 289 9.97 31.03 -8.55
N ARG A 290 10.92 30.66 -7.69
CA ARG A 290 12.16 29.99 -8.12
C ARG A 290 11.88 28.68 -8.84
N ALA A 291 10.97 27.86 -8.30
CA ALA A 291 10.58 26.60 -8.92
C ALA A 291 9.93 26.83 -10.30
N ALA A 292 9.05 27.84 -10.45
CA ALA A 292 8.41 28.17 -11.73
C ALA A 292 9.41 28.62 -12.83
N GLU A 293 10.53 29.21 -12.44
CA GLU A 293 11.58 29.72 -13.32
C GLU A 293 12.72 28.71 -13.55
N ALA A 294 12.80 27.65 -12.76
CA ALA A 294 13.81 26.63 -12.89
C ALA A 294 13.84 26.05 -14.32
N LYS A 295 15.04 25.96 -14.90
CA LYS A 295 15.26 25.35 -16.20
C LYS A 295 15.46 23.85 -16.02
N GLY A 296 14.68 23.04 -16.74
CA GLY A 296 14.77 21.58 -16.73
C GLY A 296 13.51 20.91 -16.18
N THR A 297 13.49 19.59 -16.27
CA THR A 297 12.42 18.75 -15.71
C THR A 297 12.67 18.54 -14.22
N LEU A 298 11.63 18.74 -13.40
CA LEU A 298 11.71 18.43 -11.98
C LEU A 298 11.92 16.92 -11.76
N ASP A 299 12.71 16.57 -10.74
CA ASP A 299 12.81 15.19 -10.28
C ASP A 299 11.42 14.72 -9.80
N PRO A 300 10.86 13.61 -10.32
CA PRO A 300 9.58 13.08 -9.86
C PRO A 300 9.67 12.32 -8.51
N ALA A 301 10.86 12.01 -7.99
CA ALA A 301 11.02 11.25 -6.75
C ALA A 301 10.40 11.93 -5.50
N PRO A 302 10.50 13.27 -5.29
CA PRO A 302 9.78 13.97 -4.22
C PRO A 302 8.26 13.81 -4.30
N LEU A 303 7.67 13.88 -5.50
CA LEU A 303 6.23 13.68 -5.71
C LEU A 303 5.81 12.25 -5.31
N TYR A 304 6.60 11.26 -5.71
CA TYR A 304 6.40 9.87 -5.30
C TYR A 304 6.45 9.71 -3.77
N ARG A 305 7.45 10.31 -3.10
CA ARG A 305 7.55 10.27 -1.63
C ARG A 305 6.35 10.93 -0.95
N LEU A 306 5.87 12.06 -1.47
CA LEU A 306 4.68 12.70 -0.94
C LEU A 306 3.45 11.80 -1.09
N TRP A 307 3.25 11.23 -2.28
CA TRP A 307 2.14 10.32 -2.55
C TRP A 307 2.13 9.15 -1.56
N LEU A 308 3.28 8.49 -1.37
CA LEU A 308 3.41 7.41 -0.38
C LEU A 308 2.99 7.87 1.01
N ARG A 309 3.47 9.04 1.47
CA ARG A 309 3.15 9.57 2.80
C ARG A 309 1.67 9.93 2.96
N LEU A 310 1.05 10.54 1.94
CA LEU A 310 -0.37 10.90 1.96
C LEU A 310 -1.29 9.66 2.00
N TYR A 311 -0.90 8.61 1.27
CA TYR A 311 -1.74 7.43 1.07
C TYR A 311 -1.48 6.33 2.13
N LYS A 312 -0.39 6.43 2.91
CA LYS A 312 0.00 5.42 3.92
C LYS A 312 -1.07 5.16 4.99
N GLY A 313 -1.79 6.19 5.44
CA GLY A 313 -2.87 6.00 6.41
C GLY A 313 -3.99 5.10 5.85
N PRO A 314 -4.57 5.47 4.69
CA PRO A 314 -5.55 4.66 3.97
C PRO A 314 -5.06 3.28 3.51
N ILE A 315 -3.83 3.19 3.00
CA ILE A 315 -3.23 1.99 2.42
C ILE A 315 -1.89 1.73 3.13
N PRO A 316 -1.89 1.06 4.30
CA PRO A 316 -0.68 0.87 5.11
C PRO A 316 0.42 0.09 4.40
N ASN A 317 0.06 -0.79 3.47
CA ASN A 317 0.98 -1.61 2.70
C ASN A 317 1.31 -1.01 1.32
N LEU A 318 1.05 0.28 1.08
CA LEU A 318 1.25 0.92 -0.22
C LEU A 318 2.68 0.73 -0.74
N LEU A 319 3.69 0.97 0.10
CA LEU A 319 5.09 0.76 -0.28
C LEU A 319 5.34 -0.68 -0.75
N SER A 320 4.85 -1.67 0.00
CA SER A 320 4.98 -3.09 -0.38
C SER A 320 4.27 -3.40 -1.70
N LEU A 321 3.08 -2.82 -1.94
CA LEU A 321 2.36 -3.01 -3.20
C LEU A 321 3.14 -2.44 -4.39
N VAL A 322 3.71 -1.25 -4.25
CA VAL A 322 4.53 -0.63 -5.29
C VAL A 322 5.80 -1.45 -5.55
N GLN A 323 6.44 -1.98 -4.51
CA GLN A 323 7.60 -2.88 -4.66
C GLN A 323 7.21 -4.18 -5.38
N TRP A 324 6.04 -4.75 -5.09
CA TRP A 324 5.54 -5.90 -5.83
C TRP A 324 5.25 -5.59 -7.29
N VAL A 325 4.54 -4.51 -7.58
CA VAL A 325 4.30 -4.07 -8.98
C VAL A 325 5.64 -3.83 -9.69
N SER A 326 6.63 -3.25 -9.00
CA SER A 326 7.99 -3.05 -9.52
C SER A 326 8.68 -4.35 -9.92
N ARG A 327 8.59 -5.38 -9.08
CA ARG A 327 9.16 -6.71 -9.33
C ARG A 327 8.39 -7.47 -10.41
N LEU A 328 7.07 -7.51 -10.32
CA LEU A 328 6.20 -8.33 -11.17
C LEU A 328 5.99 -7.71 -12.57
N GLY A 329 6.04 -6.38 -12.69
CA GLY A 329 5.83 -5.65 -13.93
C GLY A 329 7.09 -5.37 -14.75
N THR A 330 8.10 -6.25 -14.72
CA THR A 330 9.31 -6.12 -15.56
C THR A 330 8.99 -6.25 -17.05
N GLU A 331 8.01 -7.09 -17.36
CA GLU A 331 7.42 -7.33 -18.68
C GLU A 331 5.98 -6.79 -18.70
N TRP A 332 5.34 -6.81 -19.87
CA TRP A 332 3.93 -6.47 -19.97
C TRP A 332 3.09 -7.57 -19.34
N VAL A 333 2.38 -7.25 -18.26
CA VAL A 333 1.55 -8.19 -17.52
C VAL A 333 0.11 -7.71 -17.49
N THR A 334 -0.83 -8.65 -17.55
CA THR A 334 -2.25 -8.30 -17.50
C THR A 334 -2.64 -7.78 -16.11
N VAL A 335 -3.49 -6.74 -16.08
CA VAL A 335 -4.04 -6.21 -14.82
C VAL A 335 -4.94 -7.26 -14.15
N SER A 336 -5.57 -8.14 -14.93
CA SER A 336 -6.32 -9.29 -14.46
C SER A 336 -5.46 -10.23 -13.60
N SER A 337 -4.32 -10.69 -14.10
CA SER A 337 -3.44 -11.59 -13.34
C SER A 337 -2.74 -10.91 -12.16
N LEU A 338 -2.39 -9.61 -12.28
CA LEU A 338 -1.90 -8.84 -11.14
C LEU A 338 -2.93 -8.75 -10.00
N ARG A 339 -4.23 -8.61 -10.32
CA ARG A 339 -5.29 -8.62 -9.31
C ARG A 339 -5.32 -9.94 -8.55
N GLU A 340 -5.24 -11.06 -9.25
CA GLU A 340 -5.32 -12.38 -8.62
C GLU A 340 -4.25 -12.57 -7.52
N VAL A 341 -3.04 -12.06 -7.76
CA VAL A 341 -1.91 -12.22 -6.83
C VAL A 341 -1.82 -11.11 -5.77
N LEU A 342 -2.20 -9.86 -6.09
CA LEU A 342 -2.04 -8.73 -5.16
C LEU A 342 -3.27 -8.43 -4.30
N LEU A 343 -4.49 -8.74 -4.76
CA LEU A 343 -5.70 -8.47 -3.97
C LEU A 343 -5.70 -9.15 -2.59
N PRO A 344 -5.18 -10.37 -2.39
CA PRO A 344 -5.07 -10.98 -1.06
C PRO A 344 -4.26 -10.13 -0.06
N LEU A 345 -3.32 -9.31 -0.55
CA LEU A 345 -2.49 -8.43 0.28
C LEU A 345 -3.21 -7.15 0.68
N ILE A 346 -4.32 -6.82 0.02
CA ILE A 346 -5.02 -5.54 0.15
C ILE A 346 -6.21 -5.69 1.09
N ARG A 347 -6.43 -4.65 1.90
CA ARG A 347 -7.64 -4.49 2.73
C ARG A 347 -8.50 -3.39 2.12
N PRO A 348 -9.84 -3.50 2.19
CA PRO A 348 -10.71 -2.39 1.85
C PRO A 348 -10.44 -1.21 2.79
N TYR A 349 -10.71 0.01 2.32
CA TYR A 349 -10.62 1.20 3.13
C TYR A 349 -11.81 2.12 2.87
N TYR A 350 -12.69 2.22 3.87
CA TYR A 350 -13.96 2.93 3.76
C TYR A 350 -14.78 2.50 2.53
N TYR A 351 -14.76 3.31 1.47
CA TYR A 351 -15.55 3.11 0.25
C TYR A 351 -14.73 2.48 -0.87
N ASP A 352 -13.41 2.38 -0.73
CA ASP A 352 -12.58 1.69 -1.71
C ASP A 352 -12.58 0.19 -1.39
N THR A 353 -13.03 -0.60 -2.37
CA THR A 353 -12.82 -2.05 -2.37
C THR A 353 -11.33 -2.38 -2.58
N PRO A 354 -10.87 -3.62 -2.32
CA PRO A 354 -9.50 -4.00 -2.64
C PRO A 354 -9.11 -3.76 -4.10
N GLN A 355 -10.08 -3.89 -5.02
CA GLN A 355 -9.89 -3.60 -6.43
C GLN A 355 -9.74 -2.10 -6.70
N ASP A 356 -10.58 -1.25 -6.08
CA ASP A 356 -10.43 0.21 -6.20
C ASP A 356 -9.07 0.67 -5.67
N VAL A 357 -8.62 0.11 -4.53
CA VAL A 357 -7.29 0.38 -3.97
C VAL A 357 -6.20 0.02 -4.98
N LEU A 358 -6.23 -1.19 -5.56
CA LEU A 358 -5.20 -1.61 -6.50
C LEU A 358 -5.23 -0.79 -7.79
N GLU A 359 -6.37 -0.70 -8.46
CA GLU A 359 -6.42 -0.11 -9.79
C GLU A 359 -6.35 1.41 -9.75
N ARG A 360 -7.16 2.07 -8.90
CA ARG A 360 -7.26 3.54 -8.87
C ARG A 360 -6.20 4.16 -7.99
N ARG A 361 -6.03 3.64 -6.77
CA ARG A 361 -5.15 4.28 -5.78
C ARG A 361 -3.68 3.92 -5.93
N VAL A 362 -3.38 2.76 -6.52
CA VAL A 362 -2.01 2.28 -6.72
C VAL A 362 -1.62 2.39 -8.19
N LEU A 363 -2.20 1.58 -9.09
CA LEU A 363 -1.73 1.49 -10.47
C LEU A 363 -1.93 2.79 -11.26
N ALA A 364 -3.11 3.42 -11.21
CA ALA A 364 -3.35 4.68 -11.92
C ALA A 364 -2.46 5.81 -11.40
N MET A 365 -2.25 5.90 -10.08
CA MET A 365 -1.32 6.87 -9.50
C MET A 365 0.14 6.58 -9.89
N MET A 366 0.55 5.31 -9.97
CA MET A 366 1.87 4.93 -10.49
C MET A 366 2.05 5.32 -11.96
N VAL A 367 1.00 5.30 -12.78
CA VAL A 367 1.03 5.84 -14.15
C VAL A 367 1.23 7.35 -14.12
N HIS A 368 0.44 8.08 -13.31
CA HIS A 368 0.58 9.54 -13.17
C HIS A 368 1.95 9.98 -12.68
N LEU A 369 2.58 9.19 -11.81
CA LEU A 369 3.92 9.42 -11.29
C LEU A 369 5.04 9.00 -12.27
N GLY A 370 4.70 8.51 -13.47
CA GLY A 370 5.67 8.06 -14.47
C GLY A 370 6.36 6.73 -14.16
N LEU A 371 5.87 6.00 -13.16
CA LEU A 371 6.47 4.75 -12.69
C LEU A 371 6.02 3.55 -13.54
N LEU A 372 4.83 3.65 -14.11
CA LEU A 372 4.14 2.56 -14.80
C LEU A 372 3.61 3.04 -16.16
N ARG A 373 3.69 2.16 -17.15
CA ARG A 373 2.99 2.28 -18.44
C ARG A 373 1.71 1.48 -18.39
N TRP A 374 0.67 1.98 -19.05
CA TRP A 374 -0.63 1.32 -19.14
C TRP A 374 -1.01 1.15 -20.60
N GLY A 375 -1.21 -0.08 -21.05
CA GLY A 375 -1.58 -0.40 -22.42
C GLY A 375 -2.82 -1.28 -22.51
N GLU A 376 -3.21 -1.54 -23.75
CA GLU A 376 -4.35 -2.39 -24.09
C GLU A 376 -3.94 -3.35 -25.20
N THR A 377 -4.14 -4.66 -25.00
CA THR A 377 -3.86 -5.67 -26.03
C THR A 377 -4.87 -5.60 -27.18
N GLU A 378 -4.63 -6.32 -28.28
CA GLU A 378 -5.60 -6.44 -29.37
C GLU A 378 -6.96 -7.00 -28.90
N ALA A 379 -6.94 -7.85 -27.86
CA ALA A 379 -8.14 -8.42 -27.24
C ALA A 379 -8.83 -7.46 -26.25
N ARG A 380 -8.40 -6.20 -26.18
CA ARG A 380 -8.88 -5.18 -25.23
C ARG A 380 -8.61 -5.49 -23.76
N GLU A 381 -7.56 -6.25 -23.49
CA GLU A 381 -7.14 -6.53 -22.13
C GLU A 381 -6.16 -5.47 -21.64
N ALA A 382 -6.41 -4.92 -20.45
CA ALA A 382 -5.52 -3.96 -19.83
C ALA A 382 -4.22 -4.63 -19.38
N VAL A 383 -3.09 -4.06 -19.78
CA VAL A 383 -1.74 -4.52 -19.42
C VAL A 383 -0.92 -3.38 -18.86
N VAL A 384 0.01 -3.70 -17.97
CA VAL A 384 0.91 -2.71 -17.37
C VAL A 384 2.35 -3.18 -17.39
N ARG A 385 3.28 -2.21 -17.39
CA ARG A 385 4.72 -2.47 -17.32
C ARG A 385 5.44 -1.33 -16.61
N MET A 386 6.40 -1.67 -15.76
CA MET A 386 7.23 -0.69 -15.06
C MET A 386 8.16 0.04 -16.02
N THR A 387 8.29 1.35 -15.84
CA THR A 387 9.29 2.16 -16.55
C THR A 387 10.69 1.92 -15.95
N SER A 388 11.74 2.24 -16.71
CA SER A 388 13.11 2.24 -16.21
C SER A 388 13.29 3.24 -15.06
N GLN A 389 12.75 4.45 -15.22
CA GLN A 389 12.71 5.49 -14.20
C GLN A 389 11.96 5.02 -12.95
N GLY A 390 10.78 4.40 -13.12
CA GLY A 390 9.98 3.87 -12.03
C GLY A 390 10.73 2.86 -11.18
N ARG A 391 11.43 1.90 -11.81
CA ARG A 391 12.28 0.93 -11.09
C ARG A 391 13.38 1.63 -10.27
N SER A 392 14.01 2.66 -10.83
CA SER A 392 15.05 3.43 -10.13
C SER A 392 14.50 4.17 -8.90
N ILE A 393 13.36 4.87 -9.06
CA ILE A 393 12.72 5.65 -7.99
C ILE A 393 12.25 4.72 -6.85
N VAL A 394 11.58 3.62 -7.20
CA VAL A 394 11.07 2.66 -6.23
C VAL A 394 12.20 1.97 -5.47
N LYS A 395 13.31 1.62 -6.13
CA LYS A 395 14.48 1.04 -5.48
C LYS A 395 15.21 2.02 -4.56
N GLY A 396 15.26 3.31 -4.94
CA GLY A 396 15.96 4.35 -4.18
C GLY A 396 15.16 4.96 -3.02
N THR A 397 13.91 4.56 -2.82
CA THR A 397 13.03 5.18 -1.81
C THR A 397 12.73 4.22 -0.67
N SER A 398 12.95 4.68 0.56
CA SER A 398 12.47 4.07 1.78
C SER A 398 11.47 4.98 2.49
N LEU A 399 10.45 4.41 3.11
CA LEU A 399 9.50 5.13 3.96
C LEU A 399 9.47 4.45 5.33
N ALA A 400 9.80 5.18 6.40
CA ALA A 400 9.78 4.63 7.74
C ALA A 400 8.35 4.50 8.27
N PHE A 401 8.10 3.57 9.19
CA PHE A 401 6.77 3.35 9.79
C PHE A 401 6.19 4.59 10.49
N GLU A 402 7.03 5.48 11.03
CA GLU A 402 6.59 6.73 11.70
C GLU A 402 6.34 7.89 10.73
N ASP A 403 6.79 7.78 9.47
CA ASP A 403 6.64 8.85 8.49
C ASP A 403 5.16 9.09 8.21
N THR A 404 4.63 10.17 8.78
CA THR A 404 3.25 10.61 8.61
C THR A 404 3.24 12.04 8.08
N ILE A 405 2.13 12.44 7.50
CA ILE A 405 1.87 13.82 7.11
C ILE A 405 0.65 14.31 7.87
N ARG A 406 0.76 15.52 8.43
CA ARG A 406 -0.39 16.21 9.00
C ARG A 406 -1.27 16.73 7.85
N MET A 407 -2.52 16.29 7.84
CA MET A 407 -3.52 16.72 6.85
C MET A 407 -4.16 18.07 7.21
N ASP A 408 -3.98 18.52 8.45
CA ASP A 408 -4.53 19.77 8.96
C ASP A 408 -3.56 20.91 8.60
N GLY A 409 -4.09 21.99 8.00
CA GLY A 409 -3.36 23.09 7.35
C GLY A 409 -2.43 23.96 8.22
N THR A 410 -2.00 23.48 9.39
CA THR A 410 -0.93 24.08 10.19
C THR A 410 0.40 23.46 9.79
N GLY A 411 0.94 23.88 8.65
CA GLY A 411 2.27 23.46 8.21
C GLY A 411 3.36 24.22 8.95
N VAL A 412 4.01 23.58 9.92
CA VAL A 412 5.44 23.78 10.23
C VAL A 412 5.96 22.44 10.77
N ASP A 413 6.64 21.65 9.94
CA ASP A 413 7.66 20.73 10.44
C ASP A 413 9.01 21.35 10.08
N SER A 414 9.62 21.96 11.09
CA SER A 414 11.05 22.26 11.09
C SER A 414 11.79 20.96 11.40
N SER A 415 12.38 20.32 10.39
CA SER A 415 13.59 19.49 10.47
C SER A 415 14.09 19.15 9.07
#